data_AF-A0A6G5AG44-F1
#
_entry.id   AF-A0A6G5AG44-F1
#
_cell.length_a   1.000
_cell.length_b   1.000
_cell.length_c   1.000
_cell.angle_alpha   90.00
_cell.angle_beta   90.00
_cell.angle_gamma   90.00
#
_symmetry.space_group_name_H-M   'P 1'
#
loop_
_entity.id
_entity.type
_entity.pdbx_description
1 polymer ?
#
loop_
_entity_poly.entity_id
_entity_poly.type
_entity_poly.pdbx_seq_one_letter_code
_entity_poly.pdbx_strand_id
1 'polypeptide(L)'
;MYRTFVAESQHCGPRISFSLNADGTPLFKSSGTSIWPIQLIVNELPPQQRMSKLVLAALWFWKEKPNMALFQGTFVEKMNELCENGVELQRQGRVEKYKVYCICSSVDSVARAPMQGVTQFNGYFGCNWCLQRGERAGGATKYPVEEVEPTERSELQMLNDMEIALKGGVPVQGVKTVSPLINLPHFNIVWSFVPDYMHCVLLGVARQFLELWFNSDSACSISRHQHIVDRRLMSIKPPMDVKRLPRPTKERKWWKAKELESWLLCYSVPVLHGILEKPYMQHWACLVEALHIMLQRAISPTELTIAEGLLLEFHVRAELLFGKSVMTFNMHQLTHIAKSVRHWGPLWAHSAFPFEAGNGSLKKL
;
A
#
# COMPACT_ATOMS: atom_id res chain seq x y z
N MET A 1 15.65 -0.23 5.89
CA MET A 1 15.22 -1.41 6.65
C MET A 1 15.67 -2.69 5.99
N TYR A 2 15.30 -2.99 4.74
CA TYR A 2 15.73 -4.24 4.09
C TYR A 2 17.26 -4.39 4.01
N ARG A 3 17.99 -3.33 3.63
CA ARG A 3 19.48 -3.33 3.62
C ARG A 3 20.07 -3.56 5.02
N THR A 4 19.48 -2.95 6.03
CA THR A 4 19.85 -3.11 7.44
C THR A 4 19.65 -4.56 7.88
N PHE A 5 18.47 -5.12 7.62
CA PHE A 5 18.17 -6.54 7.86
C PHE A 5 19.17 -7.46 7.16
N VAL A 6 19.49 -7.21 5.89
CA VAL A 6 20.48 -8.00 5.12
C VAL A 6 21.87 -7.96 5.76
N ALA A 7 22.30 -6.80 6.25
CA ALA A 7 23.60 -6.65 6.91
C ALA A 7 23.60 -7.32 8.30
N GLU A 8 22.56 -7.08 9.09
CA GLU A 8 22.41 -7.64 10.44
C GLU A 8 22.28 -9.16 10.40
N SER A 9 21.54 -9.73 9.45
CA SER A 9 21.35 -11.19 9.36
C SER A 9 22.48 -11.92 8.64
N GLN A 10 23.52 -11.23 8.16
CA GLN A 10 24.60 -11.85 7.39
C GLN A 10 25.40 -12.88 8.21
N HIS A 11 25.60 -12.63 9.51
CA HIS A 11 26.32 -13.54 10.42
C HIS A 11 25.51 -14.78 10.82
N CYS A 12 24.20 -14.79 10.55
CA CYS A 12 23.30 -15.88 10.90
C CYS A 12 23.28 -17.03 9.87
N GLY A 13 24.07 -16.94 8.80
CA GLY A 13 24.11 -17.92 7.72
C GLY A 13 23.01 -17.70 6.66
N PRO A 14 22.63 -18.75 5.91
CA PRO A 14 21.57 -18.68 4.91
C PRO A 14 20.22 -18.26 5.53
N ARG A 15 19.44 -17.48 4.78
CA ARG A 15 18.16 -16.93 5.25
C ARG A 15 17.12 -16.82 4.16
N ILE A 16 15.86 -16.81 4.57
CA ILE A 16 14.68 -16.54 3.76
C ILE A 16 13.90 -15.45 4.47
N SER A 17 13.50 -14.41 3.75
CA SER A 17 12.68 -13.34 4.31
C SER A 17 11.36 -13.21 3.56
N PHE A 18 10.30 -12.95 4.31
CA PHE A 18 8.94 -12.89 3.80
C PHE A 18 8.38 -11.47 3.91
N SER A 19 7.59 -11.12 2.89
CA SER A 19 6.59 -10.03 2.98
C SER A 19 5.21 -10.65 3.11
N LEU A 20 4.45 -10.21 4.11
CA LEU A 20 3.13 -10.74 4.44
C LEU A 20 2.00 -9.87 3.89
N ASN A 21 0.87 -10.51 3.64
CA ASN A 21 -0.42 -9.87 3.43
C ASN A 21 -1.49 -10.70 4.14
N ALA A 22 -2.41 -10.03 4.82
CA ALA A 22 -3.63 -10.65 5.27
C ALA A 22 -4.80 -9.73 4.93
N ASP A 23 -5.64 -10.15 4.00
CA ASP A 23 -6.80 -9.39 3.57
C ASP A 23 -8.02 -10.28 3.39
N GLY A 24 -9.17 -9.79 3.81
CA GLY A 24 -10.42 -10.50 3.78
C GLY A 24 -11.06 -10.46 2.41
N THR A 25 -11.47 -11.61 1.90
CA THR A 25 -12.18 -11.66 0.63
C THR A 25 -13.45 -12.51 0.72
N PRO A 26 -14.61 -12.01 0.25
CA PRO A 26 -15.86 -12.77 0.30
C PRO A 26 -15.78 -13.96 -0.66
N LEU A 27 -16.15 -15.15 -0.17
CA LEU A 27 -16.07 -16.38 -0.96
C LEU A 27 -17.31 -16.57 -1.84
N PHE A 28 -18.51 -16.36 -1.28
CA PHE A 28 -19.77 -16.49 -2.00
C PHE A 28 -20.50 -15.15 -2.10
N LYS A 29 -21.20 -14.92 -3.21
CA LYS A 29 -21.99 -13.69 -3.42
C LYS A 29 -23.24 -13.61 -2.53
N SER A 30 -23.71 -14.76 -2.02
CA SER A 30 -24.98 -14.92 -1.31
C SER A 30 -24.83 -15.45 0.13
N SER A 31 -23.62 -15.47 0.68
CA SER A 31 -23.37 -15.85 2.07
C SER A 31 -22.51 -14.79 2.76
N GLY A 32 -22.67 -14.60 4.06
CA GLY A 32 -21.78 -13.75 4.87
C GLY A 32 -20.38 -14.33 5.11
N THR A 33 -20.06 -15.50 4.56
CA THR A 33 -18.79 -16.19 4.80
C THR A 33 -17.65 -15.54 4.01
N SER A 34 -16.55 -15.28 4.69
CA SER A 34 -15.32 -14.72 4.13
C SER A 34 -14.11 -15.60 4.43
N ILE A 35 -13.11 -15.54 3.55
CA ILE A 35 -11.78 -16.09 3.83
C ILE A 35 -10.83 -14.93 4.13
N TRP A 36 -9.94 -15.14 5.10
CA TRP A 36 -8.81 -14.28 5.40
C TRP A 36 -7.55 -15.15 5.37
N PRO A 37 -6.83 -15.21 4.24
CA PRO A 37 -5.54 -15.87 4.16
C PRO A 37 -4.43 -14.98 4.72
N ILE A 38 -3.42 -15.59 5.36
CA ILE A 38 -2.08 -15.00 5.47
C ILE A 38 -1.28 -15.53 4.29
N GLN A 39 -0.98 -14.64 3.34
CA GLN A 39 -0.18 -14.95 2.17
C GLN A 39 1.21 -14.35 2.33
N LEU A 40 2.24 -15.08 1.89
CA LEU A 40 3.63 -14.65 1.96
C LEU A 40 4.29 -14.64 0.58
N ILE A 41 5.18 -13.68 0.38
CA ILE A 41 6.12 -13.61 -0.76
C ILE A 41 7.54 -13.81 -0.25
N VAL A 42 8.30 -14.72 -0.86
CA VAL A 42 9.73 -14.87 -0.61
C VAL A 42 10.49 -13.71 -1.26
N ASN A 43 11.15 -12.87 -0.46
CA ASN A 43 11.80 -11.65 -0.94
C ASN A 43 13.04 -11.94 -1.80
N GLU A 44 13.76 -13.02 -1.53
CA GLU A 44 14.98 -13.44 -2.23
C GLU A 44 14.72 -14.03 -3.62
N LEU A 45 13.46 -14.34 -3.96
CA LEU A 45 13.11 -14.82 -5.30
C LEU A 45 13.08 -13.68 -6.33
N PRO A 46 13.41 -13.96 -7.61
CA PRO A 46 13.26 -12.99 -8.69
C PRO A 46 11.83 -12.42 -8.77
N PRO A 47 11.64 -11.15 -9.17
CA PRO A 47 10.35 -10.47 -9.12
C PRO A 47 9.19 -11.25 -9.75
N GLN A 48 9.38 -11.84 -10.93
CA GLN A 48 8.32 -12.59 -11.61
C GLN A 48 7.94 -13.89 -10.85
N GLN A 49 8.91 -14.56 -10.24
CA GLN A 49 8.68 -15.79 -9.50
C GLN A 49 7.96 -15.50 -8.18
N ARG A 50 8.42 -14.49 -7.44
CA ARG A 50 7.85 -14.14 -6.15
C ARG A 50 6.41 -13.59 -6.27
N MET A 51 6.07 -12.96 -7.40
CA MET A 51 4.71 -12.48 -7.70
C MET A 51 3.74 -13.60 -8.14
N SER A 52 4.23 -14.79 -8.50
CA SER A 52 3.41 -15.90 -8.99
C SER A 52 3.38 -17.12 -8.05
N LYS A 53 4.31 -17.20 -7.10
CA LYS A 53 4.46 -18.31 -6.16
C LYS A 53 4.28 -17.82 -4.73
N LEU A 54 3.02 -17.54 -4.37
CA LEU A 54 2.66 -17.17 -3.02
C LEU A 54 2.62 -18.40 -2.11
N VAL A 55 3.02 -18.22 -0.86
CA VAL A 55 2.86 -19.23 0.19
C VAL A 55 1.62 -18.88 1.00
N LEU A 56 0.70 -19.83 1.14
CA LEU A 56 -0.43 -19.70 2.08
C LEU A 56 0.04 -20.20 3.46
N ALA A 57 0.26 -19.28 4.39
CA ALA A 57 0.77 -19.60 5.74
C ALA A 57 -0.36 -19.89 6.74
N ALA A 58 -1.52 -19.25 6.59
CA ALA A 58 -2.69 -19.49 7.41
C ALA A 58 -3.96 -19.15 6.65
N LEU A 59 -5.10 -19.72 7.05
CA LEU A 59 -6.41 -19.43 6.47
C LEU A 59 -7.45 -19.38 7.58
N TRP A 60 -8.14 -18.24 7.70
CA TRP A 60 -9.33 -18.11 8.52
C TRP A 60 -10.57 -18.15 7.63
N PHE A 61 -11.47 -19.08 7.90
CA PHE A 61 -12.71 -19.26 7.15
C PHE A 61 -13.90 -19.18 8.10
N TRP A 62 -14.57 -18.02 8.11
CA TRP A 62 -15.74 -17.81 8.96
C TRP A 62 -16.63 -16.67 8.46
N LYS A 63 -17.79 -16.52 9.09
CA LYS A 63 -18.71 -15.38 8.83
C LYS A 63 -18.18 -14.08 9.41
N GLU A 64 -17.42 -14.16 10.49
CA GLU A 64 -16.85 -12.99 11.17
C GLU A 64 -15.39 -12.79 10.80
N LYS A 65 -14.92 -11.56 11.00
CA LYS A 65 -13.50 -11.21 10.85
C LYS A 65 -12.65 -12.02 11.84
N PRO A 66 -11.40 -12.35 11.49
CA PRO A 66 -10.52 -13.08 12.39
C PRO A 66 -10.31 -12.30 13.69
N ASN A 67 -10.28 -13.04 14.80
CA ASN A 67 -9.67 -12.53 16.01
C ASN A 67 -8.17 -12.36 15.73
N MET A 68 -7.74 -11.12 15.49
CA MET A 68 -6.37 -10.82 15.08
C MET A 68 -5.32 -11.21 16.13
N ALA A 69 -5.66 -11.18 17.42
CA ALA A 69 -4.74 -11.64 18.47
C ALA A 69 -4.44 -13.14 18.32
N LEU A 70 -5.48 -13.96 18.09
CA LEU A 70 -5.32 -15.39 17.84
C LEU A 70 -4.66 -15.66 16.49
N PHE A 71 -5.19 -15.04 15.42
CA PHE A 71 -4.80 -15.33 14.06
C PHE A 71 -3.35 -14.94 13.77
N GLN A 72 -2.91 -13.75 14.22
CA GLN A 72 -1.52 -13.35 14.11
C GLN A 72 -0.66 -13.99 15.19
N GLY A 73 -1.18 -14.23 16.40
CA GLY A 73 -0.44 -14.91 17.47
C GLY A 73 0.10 -16.27 17.01
N THR A 74 -0.76 -17.12 16.45
CA THR A 74 -0.34 -18.43 15.92
C THR A 74 0.66 -18.29 14.76
N PHE A 75 0.49 -17.30 13.89
CA PHE A 75 1.45 -17.03 12.82
C PHE A 75 2.83 -16.62 13.38
N VAL A 76 2.85 -15.72 14.36
CA VAL A 76 4.06 -15.20 14.99
C VAL A 76 4.81 -16.31 15.74
N GLU A 77 4.11 -17.16 16.48
CA GLU A 77 4.70 -18.34 17.13
C GLU A 77 5.44 -19.22 16.14
N LYS A 78 4.80 -19.54 15.00
CA LYS A 78 5.42 -20.37 13.96
C LYS A 78 6.58 -19.67 13.24
N MET A 79 6.48 -18.37 13.00
CA MET A 79 7.58 -17.61 12.42
C MET A 79 8.78 -17.52 13.37
N ASN A 80 8.56 -17.40 14.67
CA ASN A 80 9.63 -17.39 15.67
C ASN A 80 10.31 -18.75 15.78
N GLU A 81 9.54 -19.85 15.75
CA GLU A 81 10.08 -21.21 15.66
C GLU A 81 10.99 -21.37 14.42
N LEU A 82 10.55 -20.89 13.25
CA LEU A 82 11.35 -20.94 12.01
C LEU A 82 12.54 -19.98 12.00
N CYS A 83 12.47 -18.87 12.74
CA CYS A 83 13.59 -17.95 12.90
C CYS A 83 14.69 -18.54 13.78
N GLU A 84 14.31 -19.21 14.87
CA GLU A 84 15.23 -19.84 15.82
C GLU A 84 15.80 -21.15 15.26
N ASN A 85 14.91 -22.05 14.85
CA ASN A 85 15.25 -23.41 14.45
C ASN A 85 15.60 -23.51 12.96
N GLY A 86 15.23 -22.56 12.11
CA GLY A 86 15.44 -22.63 10.67
C GLY A 86 14.68 -23.75 9.95
N VAL A 87 14.86 -23.83 8.64
CA VAL A 87 14.36 -24.92 7.78
C VAL A 87 15.51 -25.51 6.98
N GLU A 88 15.59 -26.84 6.91
CA GLU A 88 16.59 -27.54 6.11
C GLU A 88 16.11 -27.67 4.67
N LEU A 89 16.94 -27.23 3.74
CA LEU A 89 16.70 -27.34 2.30
C LEU A 89 17.80 -28.17 1.67
N GLN A 90 17.39 -29.21 0.93
CA GLN A 90 18.32 -30.04 0.18
C GLN A 90 18.48 -29.47 -1.23
N ARG A 91 19.71 -29.09 -1.60
CA ARG A 91 20.04 -28.57 -2.92
C ARG A 91 21.32 -29.22 -3.44
N GLN A 92 21.24 -29.85 -4.60
CA GLN A 92 22.40 -30.47 -5.27
C GLN A 92 23.20 -31.42 -4.35
N GLY A 93 22.51 -32.20 -3.51
CA GLY A 93 23.13 -33.14 -2.58
C GLY A 93 23.69 -32.51 -1.29
N ARG A 94 23.59 -31.19 -1.09
CA ARG A 94 23.94 -30.51 0.17
C ARG A 94 22.68 -30.17 0.96
N VAL A 95 22.73 -30.34 2.27
CA VAL A 95 21.70 -29.86 3.20
C VAL A 95 22.18 -28.54 3.77
N GLU A 96 21.42 -27.48 3.52
CA GLU A 96 21.67 -26.16 4.06
C GLU A 96 20.50 -25.73 4.93
N LYS A 97 20.82 -25.10 6.07
CA LYS A 97 19.83 -24.65 7.04
C LYS A 97 19.59 -23.15 6.87
N TYR A 98 18.33 -22.78 6.62
CA TYR A 98 17.90 -21.40 6.36
C TYR A 98 17.09 -20.87 7.52
N LYS A 99 17.50 -19.75 8.12
CA LYS A 99 16.64 -19.03 9.08
C LYS A 99 15.55 -18.25 8.33
N VAL A 100 14.36 -18.21 8.90
CA VAL A 100 13.19 -17.60 8.25
C VAL A 100 12.74 -16.36 9.01
N TYR A 101 12.49 -15.28 8.28
CA TYR A 101 12.06 -14.00 8.84
C TYR A 101 10.80 -13.50 8.13
N CYS A 102 9.95 -12.76 8.83
CA CYS A 102 8.87 -12.00 8.23
C CYS A 102 9.09 -10.53 8.60
N ILE A 103 9.37 -9.69 7.60
CA ILE A 103 9.96 -8.37 7.84
C ILE A 103 9.12 -7.23 7.27
N CYS A 104 8.16 -7.51 6.39
CA CYS A 104 7.37 -6.51 5.71
C CYS A 104 5.91 -6.95 5.62
N SER A 105 4.98 -6.00 5.59
CA SER A 105 3.56 -6.22 5.45
C SER A 105 2.95 -5.23 4.45
N SER A 106 2.37 -5.77 3.39
CA SER A 106 1.66 -5.01 2.37
C SER A 106 0.18 -5.35 2.45
N VAL A 107 -0.59 -4.46 3.08
CA VAL A 107 -2.03 -4.62 3.32
C VAL A 107 -2.75 -3.30 3.09
N ASP A 108 -4.02 -3.38 2.71
CA ASP A 108 -4.87 -2.21 2.56
C ASP A 108 -5.13 -1.54 3.92
N SER A 109 -5.70 -0.33 3.92
CA SER A 109 -5.93 0.42 5.16
C SER A 109 -6.99 -0.21 6.08
N VAL A 110 -7.89 -1.03 5.54
CA VAL A 110 -8.97 -1.69 6.29
C VAL A 110 -8.43 -2.88 7.08
N ALA A 111 -7.60 -3.70 6.45
CA ALA A 111 -6.94 -4.86 7.04
C ALA A 111 -5.74 -4.47 7.91
N ARG A 112 -5.01 -3.40 7.55
CA ARG A 112 -3.89 -2.89 8.36
C ARG A 112 -4.29 -2.51 9.77
N ALA A 113 -5.41 -1.82 9.94
CA ALA A 113 -5.85 -1.31 11.24
C ALA A 113 -5.99 -2.40 12.32
N PRO A 114 -6.75 -3.49 12.10
CA PRO A 114 -6.82 -4.58 13.07
C PRO A 114 -5.52 -5.38 13.17
N MET A 115 -4.65 -5.35 12.15
CA MET A 115 -3.34 -6.00 12.24
C MET A 115 -2.33 -5.26 13.10
N GLN A 116 -2.26 -3.95 12.94
CA GLN A 116 -1.36 -3.11 13.71
C GLN A 116 -1.92 -2.75 15.10
N GLY A 117 -3.21 -3.02 15.35
CA GLY A 117 -3.88 -2.69 16.60
C GLY A 117 -4.25 -1.21 16.71
N VAL A 118 -4.57 -0.55 15.59
CA VAL A 118 -4.83 0.90 15.53
C VAL A 118 -6.24 1.24 15.04
N THR A 119 -6.65 2.50 15.19
CA THR A 119 -7.84 3.07 14.58
C THR A 119 -7.75 3.04 13.07
N GLN A 120 -8.88 2.80 12.40
CA GLN A 120 -8.96 2.87 10.94
C GLN A 120 -8.73 4.30 10.43
N PHE A 121 -8.50 4.40 9.11
CA PHE A 121 -8.24 5.62 8.35
C PHE A 121 -9.27 6.76 8.52
N ASN A 122 -10.44 6.46 9.10
CA ASN A 122 -11.49 7.43 9.39
C ASN A 122 -11.42 8.01 10.82
N GLY A 123 -10.53 7.51 11.68
CA GLY A 123 -10.29 8.03 13.02
C GLY A 123 -9.43 9.30 13.00
N TYR A 124 -9.52 10.11 14.06
CA TYR A 124 -8.72 11.34 14.20
C TYR A 124 -7.21 11.08 14.16
N PHE A 125 -6.73 9.98 14.74
CA PHE A 125 -5.33 9.55 14.64
C PHE A 125 -5.19 8.30 13.76
N GLY A 126 -5.83 8.32 12.59
CA GLY A 126 -5.86 7.18 11.66
C GLY A 126 -4.57 6.93 10.87
N CYS A 127 -3.59 7.84 10.88
CA CYS A 127 -2.31 7.63 10.20
C CYS A 127 -1.45 6.61 10.92
N ASN A 128 -0.91 5.65 10.15
CA ASN A 128 -0.05 4.58 10.65
C ASN A 128 1.42 5.03 10.83
N TRP A 129 1.81 6.16 10.24
CA TRP A 129 3.22 6.61 10.18
C TRP A 129 3.47 7.95 10.86
N CYS A 130 2.47 8.81 11.05
CA CYS A 130 2.63 10.06 11.78
C CYS A 130 1.47 10.30 12.77
N LEU A 131 1.64 11.33 13.58
CA LEU A 131 0.70 11.77 14.62
C LEU A 131 -0.20 12.91 14.15
N GLN A 132 -0.29 13.15 12.84
CA GLN A 132 -1.22 14.15 12.32
C GLN A 132 -2.65 13.80 12.71
N ARG A 133 -3.32 14.77 13.33
CA ARG A 133 -4.73 14.64 13.70
C ARG A 133 -5.60 15.02 12.51
N GLY A 134 -6.39 14.08 12.01
CA GLY A 134 -7.37 14.34 10.97
C GLY A 134 -8.45 15.34 11.40
N GLU A 135 -9.04 16.00 10.42
CA GLU A 135 -10.15 16.96 10.58
C GLU A 135 -11.41 16.45 9.88
N ARG A 136 -12.59 16.84 10.37
CA ARG A 136 -13.85 16.51 9.69
C ARG A 136 -14.12 17.54 8.61
N ALA A 137 -14.08 17.12 7.35
CA ALA A 137 -14.41 17.97 6.20
C ALA A 137 -15.16 17.16 5.12
N GLY A 138 -16.29 17.69 4.65
CA GLY A 138 -17.12 17.01 3.64
C GLY A 138 -17.68 15.66 4.10
N GLY A 139 -18.06 15.53 5.38
CA GLY A 139 -18.65 14.30 5.92
C GLY A 139 -17.66 13.15 6.17
N ALA A 140 -16.36 13.35 5.92
CA ALA A 140 -15.31 12.37 6.15
C ALA A 140 -14.12 12.98 6.90
N THR A 141 -13.25 12.12 7.41
CA THR A 141 -11.98 12.56 8.01
C THR A 141 -10.98 12.83 6.90
N LYS A 142 -10.34 14.00 6.96
CA LYS A 142 -9.34 14.51 6.02
C LYS A 142 -8.06 14.84 6.76
N TYR A 143 -6.97 14.93 6.02
CA TYR A 143 -5.63 15.25 6.52
C TYR A 143 -5.10 16.44 5.73
N PRO A 144 -5.55 17.67 6.05
CA PRO A 144 -5.09 18.89 5.40
C PRO A 144 -3.58 19.08 5.55
N VAL A 145 -3.00 19.93 4.72
CA VAL A 145 -1.62 20.37 4.83
C VAL A 145 -1.45 21.15 6.13
N GLU A 146 -0.42 20.81 6.90
CA GLU A 146 -0.01 21.57 8.09
C GLU A 146 1.24 22.41 7.78
N GLU A 147 1.38 23.56 8.45
CA GLU A 147 2.57 24.41 8.32
C GLU A 147 3.84 23.71 8.84
N VAL A 148 3.67 22.85 9.84
CA VAL A 148 4.73 22.07 10.46
C VAL A 148 4.53 20.61 10.09
N GLU A 149 5.62 19.94 9.73
CA GLU A 149 5.58 18.51 9.43
C GLU A 149 5.11 17.72 10.66
N PRO A 150 4.08 16.86 10.54
CA PRO A 150 3.59 16.10 11.67
C PRO A 150 4.65 15.17 12.23
N THR A 151 4.70 15.06 13.56
CA THR A 151 5.61 14.13 14.24
C THR A 151 5.43 12.71 13.73
N GLU A 152 6.52 12.10 13.28
CA GLU A 152 6.54 10.71 12.87
C GLU A 152 6.35 9.77 14.06
N ARG A 153 5.60 8.68 13.86
CA ARG A 153 5.48 7.61 14.84
C ARG A 153 6.80 6.85 14.93
N SER A 154 7.24 6.59 16.14
CA SER A 154 8.37 5.69 16.40
C SER A 154 7.87 4.37 16.98
N GLU A 155 8.68 3.33 16.83
CA GLU A 155 8.37 2.02 17.41
C GLU A 155 8.25 2.09 18.94
N LEU A 156 9.19 2.78 19.60
CA LEU A 156 9.15 2.99 21.05
C LEU A 156 7.86 3.71 21.47
N GLN A 157 7.47 4.76 20.75
CA GLN A 157 6.23 5.48 21.02
C GLN A 157 5.01 4.58 20.82
N MET A 158 4.96 3.78 19.74
CA MET A 158 3.85 2.84 19.53
C MET A 158 3.77 1.77 20.61
N LEU A 159 4.90 1.22 21.09
CA LEU A 159 4.91 0.24 22.17
C LEU A 159 4.39 0.83 23.49
N ASN A 160 4.81 2.06 23.83
CA ASN A 160 4.29 2.77 25.00
C ASN A 160 2.79 3.04 24.88
N ASP A 161 2.32 3.49 23.72
CA ASP A 161 0.90 3.73 23.48
C ASP A 161 0.08 2.44 23.54
N MET A 162 0.63 1.31 23.08
CA MET A 162 0.00 -0.01 23.21
C MET A 162 -0.15 -0.41 24.69
N GLU A 163 0.88 -0.20 25.50
CA GLU A 163 0.85 -0.50 26.94
C GLU A 163 -0.19 0.37 27.67
N ILE A 164 -0.21 1.68 27.40
CA ILE A 164 -1.17 2.61 28.01
C ILE A 164 -2.60 2.28 27.55
N ALA A 165 -2.81 1.99 26.26
CA ALA A 165 -4.12 1.63 25.74
C ALA A 165 -4.63 0.31 26.33
N LEU A 166 -3.75 -0.68 26.50
CA LEU A 166 -4.10 -1.96 27.12
C LEU A 166 -4.51 -1.79 28.59
N LYS A 167 -3.73 -1.02 29.36
CA LYS A 167 -4.01 -0.77 30.80
C LYS A 167 -5.23 0.12 31.02
N GLY A 168 -5.39 1.15 30.19
CA GLY A 168 -6.44 2.15 30.33
C GLY A 168 -7.76 1.79 29.64
N GLY A 169 -7.77 0.81 28.73
CA GLY A 169 -8.95 0.42 27.96
C GLY A 169 -9.45 1.48 26.96
N VAL A 170 -8.65 2.52 26.70
CA VAL A 170 -8.98 3.63 25.80
C VAL A 170 -7.90 3.82 24.75
N PRO A 171 -8.24 4.23 23.51
CA PRO A 171 -7.23 4.45 22.49
C PRO A 171 -6.29 5.61 22.82
N VAL A 172 -4.99 5.41 22.60
CA VAL A 172 -3.94 6.43 22.79
C VAL A 172 -3.35 6.77 21.44
N GLN A 173 -3.53 8.01 20.98
CA GLN A 173 -3.04 8.47 19.67
C GLN A 173 -3.39 7.49 18.54
N GLY A 174 -4.61 6.94 18.57
CA GLY A 174 -5.10 5.96 17.60
C GLY A 174 -4.68 4.50 17.84
N VAL A 175 -3.75 4.21 18.75
CA VAL A 175 -3.44 2.83 19.17
C VAL A 175 -4.54 2.30 20.08
N LYS A 176 -5.05 1.10 19.82
CA LYS A 176 -6.18 0.48 20.53
C LYS A 176 -5.81 -0.76 21.32
N THR A 177 -4.85 -1.54 20.83
CA THR A 177 -4.50 -2.85 21.39
C THR A 177 -3.08 -3.23 20.97
N VAL A 178 -2.55 -4.29 21.58
CA VAL A 178 -1.23 -4.83 21.29
C VAL A 178 -1.31 -5.72 20.05
N SER A 179 -0.49 -5.41 19.05
CA SER A 179 -0.33 -6.28 17.88
C SER A 179 0.61 -7.45 18.22
N PRO A 180 0.24 -8.72 17.95
CA PRO A 180 1.17 -9.84 18.10
C PRO A 180 2.44 -9.71 17.25
N LEU A 181 2.38 -8.96 16.13
CA LEU A 181 3.50 -8.80 15.19
C LEU A 181 4.69 -8.05 15.78
N ILE A 182 4.55 -7.37 16.92
CA ILE A 182 5.69 -6.74 17.63
C ILE A 182 6.72 -7.79 18.09
N ASN A 183 6.33 -9.06 18.17
CA ASN A 183 7.21 -10.15 18.59
C ASN A 183 7.96 -10.82 17.42
N LEU A 184 7.81 -10.33 16.19
CA LEU A 184 8.56 -10.83 15.04
C LEU A 184 9.94 -10.15 14.98
N PRO A 185 11.04 -10.94 14.88
CA PRO A 185 12.38 -10.39 14.69
C PRO A 185 12.48 -9.53 13.43
N HIS A 186 13.07 -8.34 13.57
CA HIS A 186 13.23 -7.34 12.50
C HIS A 186 11.91 -6.81 11.90
N PHE A 187 10.77 -7.00 12.57
CA PHE A 187 9.49 -6.41 12.17
C PHE A 187 9.23 -5.14 12.99
N ASN A 188 9.59 -3.99 12.43
CA ASN A 188 9.24 -2.70 13.01
C ASN A 188 7.73 -2.42 12.85
N ILE A 189 7.02 -2.19 13.97
CA ILE A 189 5.56 -2.09 13.95
C ILE A 189 5.01 -0.87 13.18
N VAL A 190 5.81 0.16 12.94
CA VAL A 190 5.44 1.34 12.13
C VAL A 190 5.77 1.07 10.66
N TRP A 191 7.05 0.84 10.36
CA TRP A 191 7.59 0.92 9.01
C TRP A 191 7.66 -0.42 8.28
N SER A 192 7.42 -1.55 8.95
CA SER A 192 7.21 -2.82 8.24
C SER A 192 5.86 -2.86 7.53
N PHE A 193 4.87 -2.10 8.00
CA PHE A 193 3.65 -1.83 7.24
C PHE A 193 3.92 -0.75 6.18
N VAL A 194 3.78 -1.12 4.90
CA VAL A 194 4.04 -0.20 3.78
C VAL A 194 2.76 0.47 3.28
N PRO A 195 2.83 1.74 2.81
CA PRO A 195 1.75 2.32 2.04
C PRO A 195 1.66 1.60 0.69
N ASP A 196 0.69 0.70 0.56
CA ASP A 196 0.57 -0.12 -0.65
C ASP A 196 0.23 0.73 -1.89
N TYR A 197 1.08 0.64 -2.91
CA TYR A 197 0.94 1.32 -4.19
C TYR A 197 -0.43 1.05 -4.86
N MET A 198 -0.93 -0.18 -4.82
CA MET A 198 -2.17 -0.56 -5.51
C MET A 198 -3.39 0.13 -4.89
N HIS A 199 -3.55 0.06 -3.57
CA HIS A 199 -4.69 0.63 -2.87
C HIS A 199 -4.55 2.13 -2.64
N CYS A 200 -3.39 2.59 -2.19
CA CYS A 200 -3.16 4.00 -1.86
C CYS A 200 -3.15 4.88 -3.12
N VAL A 201 -2.29 4.54 -4.08
CA VAL A 201 -2.01 5.41 -5.22
C VAL A 201 -3.00 5.15 -6.34
N LEU A 202 -3.15 3.92 -6.79
CA LEU A 202 -3.95 3.61 -7.97
C LEU A 202 -5.45 3.69 -7.67
N LEU A 203 -5.93 2.84 -6.76
CA LEU A 203 -7.35 2.77 -6.39
C LEU A 203 -7.81 3.94 -5.52
N GLY A 204 -6.88 4.60 -4.84
CA GLY A 204 -7.12 5.78 -4.02
C GLY A 204 -6.95 7.08 -4.81
N VAL A 205 -5.73 7.60 -4.88
CA VAL A 205 -5.42 8.92 -5.43
C VAL A 205 -5.78 9.05 -6.92
N ALA A 206 -5.32 8.13 -7.76
CA ALA A 206 -5.51 8.22 -9.19
C ALA A 206 -6.99 8.08 -9.57
N ARG A 207 -7.72 7.17 -8.91
CA ARG A 207 -9.17 7.08 -9.04
C ARG A 207 -9.86 8.36 -8.58
N GLN A 208 -9.47 8.92 -7.43
CA GLN A 208 -10.07 10.13 -6.89
C GLN A 208 -10.03 11.29 -7.89
N PHE A 209 -8.87 11.56 -8.49
CA PHE A 209 -8.73 12.62 -9.49
C PHE A 209 -9.42 12.29 -10.82
N LEU A 210 -9.37 11.02 -11.25
CA LEU A 210 -10.11 10.59 -12.42
C LEU A 210 -11.61 10.85 -12.26
N GLU A 211 -12.20 10.52 -11.12
CA GLU A 211 -13.61 10.80 -10.86
C GLU A 211 -13.88 12.31 -10.74
N LEU A 212 -12.97 13.07 -10.12
CA LEU A 212 -13.10 14.52 -9.96
C LEU A 212 -13.18 15.25 -11.31
N TRP A 213 -12.38 14.83 -12.30
CA TRP A 213 -12.37 15.45 -13.63
C TRP A 213 -13.59 15.08 -14.48
N PHE A 214 -14.19 13.92 -14.26
CA PHE A 214 -15.36 13.46 -15.02
C PHE A 214 -16.69 13.60 -14.26
N ASN A 215 -16.68 14.29 -13.12
CA ASN A 215 -17.89 14.73 -12.42
C ASN A 215 -18.25 16.15 -12.90
N SER A 216 -19.50 16.37 -13.32
CA SER A 216 -19.97 17.67 -13.83
C SER A 216 -19.89 18.80 -12.80
N ASP A 217 -20.01 18.46 -11.52
CA ASP A 217 -20.17 19.44 -10.44
C ASP A 217 -18.81 19.96 -9.92
N SER A 218 -17.71 19.48 -10.51
CA SER A 218 -16.35 19.86 -10.16
C SER A 218 -15.90 21.10 -10.94
N ALA A 219 -15.26 22.05 -10.26
CA ALA A 219 -14.69 23.24 -10.90
C ALA A 219 -13.63 22.92 -11.97
N CYS A 220 -12.97 21.75 -11.87
CA CYS A 220 -11.99 21.27 -12.84
C CYS A 220 -12.57 20.22 -13.81
N SER A 221 -13.90 20.17 -13.95
CA SER A 221 -14.57 19.17 -14.78
C SER A 221 -14.21 19.32 -16.26
N ILE A 222 -13.79 18.20 -16.85
CA ILE A 222 -13.59 18.03 -18.30
C ILE A 222 -14.65 17.09 -18.89
N SER A 223 -15.73 16.81 -18.16
CA SER A 223 -16.82 15.92 -18.58
C SER A 223 -17.36 16.24 -19.98
N ARG A 224 -17.48 17.53 -20.34
CA ARG A 224 -17.87 17.99 -21.69
C ARG A 224 -16.92 17.52 -22.80
N HIS A 225 -15.65 17.28 -22.48
CA HIS A 225 -14.61 16.82 -23.39
C HIS A 225 -14.39 15.29 -23.33
N GLN A 226 -15.22 14.54 -22.61
CA GLN A 226 -15.07 13.08 -22.45
C GLN A 226 -14.96 12.34 -23.78
N HIS A 227 -15.74 12.73 -24.79
CA HIS A 227 -15.66 12.13 -26.13
C HIS A 227 -14.29 12.31 -26.80
N ILE A 228 -13.61 13.46 -26.57
CA ILE A 228 -12.26 13.73 -27.08
C ILE A 228 -11.24 12.87 -26.34
N VAL A 229 -11.36 12.81 -25.01
CA VAL A 229 -10.52 11.97 -24.14
C VAL A 229 -10.61 10.51 -24.56
N ASP A 230 -11.83 9.99 -24.70
CA ASP A 230 -12.07 8.60 -25.07
C ASP A 230 -11.50 8.30 -26.46
N ARG A 231 -11.72 9.17 -27.45
CA ARG A 231 -11.12 9.01 -28.78
C ARG A 231 -9.59 8.95 -28.73
N ARG A 232 -8.95 9.85 -27.97
CA ARG A 232 -7.48 9.86 -27.82
C ARG A 232 -7.00 8.59 -27.12
N LEU A 233 -7.64 8.21 -26.02
CA LEU A 233 -7.29 7.04 -25.23
C LEU A 233 -7.42 5.74 -26.05
N MET A 234 -8.51 5.58 -26.80
CA MET A 234 -8.74 4.41 -27.65
C MET A 234 -7.82 4.35 -28.88
N SER A 235 -7.18 5.46 -29.26
CA SER A 235 -6.20 5.48 -30.35
C SER A 235 -4.80 4.99 -29.93
N ILE A 236 -4.56 4.85 -28.62
CA ILE A 236 -3.28 4.39 -28.09
C ILE A 236 -3.10 2.91 -28.36
N LYS A 237 -1.97 2.55 -28.97
CA LYS A 237 -1.50 1.18 -29.15
C LYS A 237 -0.42 0.89 -28.11
N PRO A 238 -0.76 0.21 -27.01
CA PRO A 238 0.20 0.02 -25.94
C PRO A 238 1.27 -1.03 -26.30
N PRO A 239 2.46 -0.96 -25.67
CA PRO A 239 3.50 -1.97 -25.86
C PRO A 239 3.04 -3.33 -25.32
N MET A 240 3.70 -4.42 -25.77
CA MET A 240 3.33 -5.80 -25.42
C MET A 240 3.25 -6.08 -23.91
N ASP A 241 4.01 -5.33 -23.10
CA ASP A 241 4.03 -5.48 -21.64
C ASP A 241 2.73 -5.01 -20.96
N VAL A 242 1.90 -4.22 -21.64
CA VAL A 242 0.60 -3.79 -21.15
C VAL A 242 -0.47 -4.76 -21.66
N LYS A 243 -0.84 -5.71 -20.80
CA LYS A 243 -1.74 -6.83 -21.12
C LYS A 243 -3.19 -6.45 -21.44
N ARG A 244 -3.59 -5.17 -21.31
CA ARG A 244 -4.97 -4.71 -21.53
C ARG A 244 -4.99 -3.48 -22.41
N LEU A 245 -5.82 -3.51 -23.45
CA LEU A 245 -6.11 -2.34 -24.25
C LEU A 245 -6.81 -1.27 -23.40
N PRO A 246 -6.60 0.02 -23.70
CA PRO A 246 -7.35 1.09 -23.07
C PRO A 246 -8.85 0.89 -23.26
N ARG A 247 -9.62 1.21 -22.22
CA ARG A 247 -11.08 1.31 -22.28
C ARG A 247 -11.50 2.77 -22.18
N PRO A 248 -12.69 3.14 -22.65
CA PRO A 248 -13.16 4.52 -22.55
C PRO A 248 -13.41 4.92 -21.08
N THR A 249 -13.22 6.21 -20.77
CA THR A 249 -13.41 6.79 -19.43
C THR A 249 -14.89 6.80 -19.00
N LYS A 250 -15.84 6.62 -19.92
CA LYS A 250 -17.24 6.33 -19.56
C LYS A 250 -17.38 5.05 -18.71
N GLU A 251 -16.45 4.11 -18.85
CA GLU A 251 -16.41 2.85 -18.09
C GLU A 251 -15.49 2.89 -16.86
N ARG A 252 -14.93 4.07 -16.52
CA ARG A 252 -13.93 4.25 -15.44
C ARG A 252 -14.34 3.66 -14.09
N LYS A 253 -15.64 3.64 -13.79
CA LYS A 253 -16.21 3.00 -12.60
C LYS A 253 -15.80 1.54 -12.46
N TRP A 254 -15.57 0.85 -13.59
CA TRP A 254 -15.20 -0.56 -13.66
C TRP A 254 -13.72 -0.80 -13.92
N TRP A 255 -12.90 0.25 -14.02
CA TRP A 255 -11.46 0.08 -14.21
C TRP A 255 -10.85 -0.53 -12.96
N LYS A 256 -9.98 -1.53 -13.13
CA LYS A 256 -9.21 -2.12 -12.02
C LYS A 256 -7.87 -1.40 -11.85
N ALA A 257 -7.14 -1.72 -10.78
CA ALA A 257 -5.86 -1.09 -10.47
C ALA A 257 -4.88 -1.07 -11.65
N LYS A 258 -4.76 -2.16 -12.42
CA LYS A 258 -3.84 -2.22 -13.58
C LYS A 258 -4.21 -1.27 -14.72
N GLU A 259 -5.50 -0.98 -14.89
CA GLU A 259 -5.97 0.00 -15.87
C GLU A 259 -5.70 1.43 -15.38
N LEU A 260 -5.88 1.68 -14.08
CA LEU A 260 -5.51 2.95 -13.44
C LEU A 260 -4.01 3.19 -13.46
N GLU A 261 -3.19 2.15 -13.32
CA GLU A 261 -1.73 2.24 -13.47
C GLU A 261 -1.35 2.68 -14.88
N SER A 262 -1.94 2.06 -15.91
CA SER A 262 -1.66 2.41 -17.30
C SER A 262 -2.15 3.83 -17.63
N TRP A 263 -3.33 4.20 -17.12
CA TRP A 263 -3.86 5.56 -17.18
C TRP A 263 -2.89 6.55 -16.56
N LEU A 264 -2.50 6.33 -15.31
CA LEU A 264 -1.64 7.22 -14.53
C LEU A 264 -0.27 7.39 -15.20
N LEU A 265 0.44 6.29 -15.47
CA LEU A 265 1.84 6.34 -15.89
C LEU A 265 2.04 6.62 -17.38
N CYS A 266 1.10 6.25 -18.24
CA CYS A 266 1.34 6.24 -19.69
C CYS A 266 0.36 7.11 -20.49
N TYR A 267 -0.91 7.17 -20.10
CA TYR A 267 -1.94 7.73 -20.98
C TYR A 267 -2.44 9.10 -20.57
N SER A 268 -2.54 9.36 -19.27
CA SER A 268 -3.23 10.54 -18.73
C SER A 268 -2.66 11.85 -19.26
N VAL A 269 -1.35 12.06 -19.16
CA VAL A 269 -0.68 13.30 -19.63
C VAL A 269 -0.93 13.59 -21.12
N PRO A 270 -0.60 12.69 -22.07
CA PRO A 270 -0.84 12.97 -23.49
C PRO A 270 -2.33 13.07 -23.85
N VAL A 271 -3.19 12.26 -23.21
CA VAL A 271 -4.64 12.28 -23.49
C VAL A 271 -5.28 13.59 -23.01
N LEU A 272 -4.88 14.09 -21.83
CA LEU A 272 -5.44 15.29 -21.22
C LEU A 272 -4.79 16.59 -21.70
N HIS A 273 -3.69 16.52 -22.46
CA HIS A 273 -2.97 17.69 -22.94
C HIS A 273 -3.86 18.60 -23.80
N GLY A 274 -3.92 19.89 -23.44
CA GLY A 274 -4.81 20.87 -24.10
C GLY A 274 -6.30 20.71 -23.80
N ILE A 275 -6.67 19.81 -22.89
CA ILE A 275 -8.05 19.66 -22.37
C ILE A 275 -8.11 20.09 -20.91
N LEU A 276 -7.22 19.56 -20.08
CA LEU A 276 -7.09 19.93 -18.68
C LEU A 276 -6.27 21.23 -18.57
N GLU A 277 -6.76 22.19 -17.78
CA GLU A 277 -6.07 23.48 -17.63
C GLU A 277 -4.68 23.32 -17.02
N LYS A 278 -3.79 24.26 -17.37
CA LYS A 278 -2.36 24.19 -17.05
C LYS A 278 -2.07 23.94 -15.55
N PRO A 279 -2.70 24.62 -14.58
CA PRO A 279 -2.44 24.37 -13.16
C PRO A 279 -2.73 22.92 -12.73
N TYR A 280 -3.87 22.36 -13.17
CA TYR A 280 -4.26 21.00 -12.85
C TYR A 280 -3.40 19.95 -13.56
N MET A 281 -2.98 20.23 -14.79
CA MET A 281 -2.06 19.37 -15.54
C MET A 281 -0.67 19.33 -14.89
N GLN A 282 -0.13 20.49 -14.49
CA GLN A 282 1.16 20.57 -13.80
C GLN A 282 1.11 19.85 -12.45
N HIS A 283 0.05 20.06 -11.69
CA HIS A 283 -0.21 19.29 -10.47
C HIS A 283 -0.20 17.79 -10.77
N TRP A 284 -1.00 17.30 -11.74
CA TRP A 284 -1.03 15.88 -12.06
C TRP A 284 0.33 15.32 -12.52
N ALA A 285 1.09 16.09 -13.29
CA ALA A 285 2.41 15.68 -13.76
C ALA A 285 3.39 15.39 -12.60
N CYS A 286 3.31 16.12 -11.48
CA CYS A 286 4.13 15.83 -10.30
C CYS A 286 3.94 14.39 -9.81
N LEU A 287 2.69 13.92 -9.70
CA LEU A 287 2.41 12.54 -9.29
C LEU A 287 2.93 11.53 -10.33
N VAL A 288 2.70 11.80 -11.61
CA VAL A 288 3.13 10.90 -12.70
C VAL A 288 4.65 10.74 -12.69
N GLU A 289 5.39 11.84 -12.60
CA GLU A 289 6.85 11.85 -12.60
C GLU A 289 7.43 11.20 -11.34
N ALA A 290 6.91 11.53 -10.16
CA ALA A 290 7.35 10.91 -8.91
C ALA A 290 7.20 9.38 -8.94
N LEU A 291 6.06 8.88 -9.44
CA LEU A 291 5.81 7.45 -9.54
C LEU A 291 6.65 6.78 -10.63
N HIS A 292 6.92 7.48 -11.75
CA HIS A 292 7.81 6.97 -12.77
C HIS A 292 9.20 6.67 -12.17
N ILE A 293 9.73 7.57 -11.35
CA ILE A 293 10.99 7.38 -10.62
C ILE A 293 10.87 6.20 -9.64
N MET A 294 9.86 6.21 -8.75
CA MET A 294 9.75 5.21 -7.67
C MET A 294 9.40 3.79 -8.13
N LEU A 295 9.07 3.61 -9.41
CA LEU A 295 8.82 2.31 -10.04
C LEU A 295 10.00 1.81 -10.87
N GLN A 296 11.10 2.56 -10.98
CA GLN A 296 12.31 2.09 -11.65
C GLN A 296 12.88 0.84 -10.97
N ARG A 297 13.71 0.09 -11.71
CA ARG A 297 14.41 -1.08 -11.15
C ARG A 297 15.54 -0.69 -10.20
N ALA A 298 16.19 0.43 -10.49
CA ALA A 298 17.22 1.03 -9.66
C ALA A 298 16.86 2.51 -9.51
N ILE A 299 16.92 2.99 -8.27
CA ILE A 299 16.59 4.37 -7.90
C ILE A 299 17.76 4.89 -7.09
N SER A 300 18.40 5.95 -7.56
CA SER A 300 19.45 6.62 -6.79
C SER A 300 18.86 7.43 -5.63
N PRO A 301 19.64 7.72 -4.57
CA PRO A 301 19.18 8.59 -3.49
C PRO A 301 18.68 9.96 -3.99
N THR A 302 19.36 10.53 -4.99
CA THR A 302 19.01 11.83 -5.58
C THR A 302 17.67 11.77 -6.32
N GLU A 303 17.46 10.76 -7.17
CA GLU A 303 16.17 10.56 -7.85
C GLU A 303 15.03 10.39 -6.84
N LEU A 304 15.25 9.65 -5.76
CA LEU A 304 14.24 9.46 -4.73
C LEU A 304 13.92 10.75 -3.96
N THR A 305 14.91 11.61 -3.72
CA THR A 305 14.69 12.95 -3.15
C THR A 305 13.89 13.84 -4.10
N ILE A 306 14.13 13.76 -5.41
CA ILE A 306 13.32 14.48 -6.41
C ILE A 306 11.86 13.99 -6.37
N ALA A 307 11.66 12.66 -6.37
CA ALA A 307 10.32 12.09 -6.31
C ALA A 307 9.57 12.49 -5.02
N GLU A 308 10.25 12.56 -3.88
CA GLU A 308 9.67 13.05 -2.62
C GLU A 308 9.25 14.52 -2.72
N GLY A 309 10.09 15.39 -3.28
CA GLY A 309 9.74 16.79 -3.52
C GLY A 309 8.52 16.96 -4.42
N LEU A 310 8.44 16.15 -5.49
CA LEU A 310 7.28 16.14 -6.39
C LEU A 310 5.99 15.65 -5.69
N LEU A 311 6.07 14.65 -4.82
CA LEU A 311 4.91 14.20 -4.04
C LEU A 311 4.47 15.24 -3.01
N LEU A 312 5.40 15.94 -2.36
CA LEU A 312 5.09 17.02 -1.44
C LEU A 312 4.42 18.18 -2.18
N GLU A 313 4.97 18.58 -3.33
CA GLU A 313 4.38 19.61 -4.17
C GLU A 313 2.97 19.22 -4.65
N PHE A 314 2.78 17.97 -5.08
CA PHE A 314 1.47 17.42 -5.41
C PHE A 314 0.49 17.54 -4.24
N HIS A 315 0.90 17.08 -3.05
CA HIS A 315 0.08 17.08 -1.84
C HIS A 315 -0.34 18.51 -1.45
N VAL A 316 0.60 19.46 -1.45
CA VAL A 316 0.32 20.87 -1.10
C VAL A 316 -0.60 21.53 -2.13
N ARG A 317 -0.29 21.35 -3.43
CA ARG A 317 -1.11 21.91 -4.51
C ARG A 317 -2.51 21.29 -4.56
N ALA A 318 -2.69 20.05 -4.12
CA ALA A 318 -4.00 19.41 -4.08
C ALA A 318 -4.98 20.19 -3.18
N GLU A 319 -4.55 20.62 -1.99
CA GLU A 319 -5.41 21.42 -1.13
C GLU A 319 -5.67 22.81 -1.71
N LEU A 320 -4.65 23.46 -2.27
CA LEU A 320 -4.79 24.80 -2.86
C LEU A 320 -5.73 24.82 -4.07
N LEU A 321 -5.66 23.81 -4.94
CA LEU A 321 -6.41 23.76 -6.19
C LEU A 321 -7.82 23.18 -6.03
N PHE A 322 -8.02 22.24 -5.11
CA PHE A 322 -9.27 21.48 -5.00
C PHE A 322 -9.92 21.54 -3.61
N GLY A 323 -9.25 22.16 -2.63
CA GLY A 323 -9.74 22.35 -1.26
C GLY A 323 -9.53 21.14 -0.35
N LYS A 324 -9.80 21.34 0.95
CA LYS A 324 -9.63 20.32 2.01
C LYS A 324 -10.39 19.01 1.76
N SER A 325 -11.45 19.02 0.95
CA SER A 325 -12.26 17.83 0.69
C SER A 325 -11.51 16.73 -0.06
N VAL A 326 -10.47 17.07 -0.84
CA VAL A 326 -9.65 16.09 -1.57
C VAL A 326 -8.52 15.48 -0.73
N MET A 327 -8.27 16.02 0.46
CA MET A 327 -7.19 15.59 1.36
C MET A 327 -7.56 14.31 2.11
N THR A 328 -7.85 13.24 1.36
CA THR A 328 -8.22 11.93 1.89
C THR A 328 -7.03 11.24 2.57
N PHE A 329 -7.30 10.17 3.32
CA PHE A 329 -6.24 9.33 3.87
C PHE A 329 -5.25 8.83 2.81
N ASN A 330 -5.73 8.47 1.61
CA ASN A 330 -4.86 8.07 0.51
C ASN A 330 -3.98 9.22 -0.01
N MET A 331 -4.47 10.47 0.06
CA MET A 331 -3.67 11.66 -0.24
C MET A 331 -2.55 11.85 0.76
N HIS A 332 -2.86 11.67 2.05
CA HIS A 332 -1.89 11.78 3.13
C HIS A 332 -0.85 10.68 3.08
N GLN A 333 -1.23 9.45 2.73
CA GLN A 333 -0.28 8.35 2.57
C GLN A 333 0.83 8.64 1.56
N LEU A 334 0.62 9.53 0.58
CA LEU A 334 1.66 9.91 -0.39
C LEU A 334 2.90 10.51 0.29
N THR A 335 2.74 11.24 1.40
CA THR A 335 3.87 11.85 2.12
C THR A 335 4.79 10.81 2.75
N HIS A 336 4.33 9.56 2.93
CA HIS A 336 5.09 8.47 3.52
C HIS A 336 5.70 7.51 2.49
N ILE A 337 5.30 7.61 1.22
CA ILE A 337 5.72 6.66 0.17
C ILE A 337 7.22 6.70 -0.09
N ALA A 338 7.81 7.90 -0.21
CA ALA A 338 9.24 8.02 -0.51
C ALA A 338 10.10 7.37 0.59
N LYS A 339 9.72 7.55 1.85
CA LYS A 339 10.38 6.88 2.99
C LYS A 339 10.18 5.37 2.98
N SER A 340 9.00 4.88 2.61
CA SER A 340 8.79 3.45 2.39
C SER A 340 9.72 2.90 1.30
N VAL A 341 9.90 3.62 0.19
CA VAL A 341 10.84 3.25 -0.88
C VAL A 341 12.30 3.22 -0.39
N ARG A 342 12.72 4.18 0.46
CA ARG A 342 14.04 4.12 1.13
C ARG A 342 14.21 2.86 1.97
N HIS A 343 13.15 2.40 2.61
CA HIS A 343 13.20 1.26 3.51
C HIS A 343 13.15 -0.09 2.82
N TRP A 344 12.31 -0.23 1.79
CA TRP A 344 11.92 -1.52 1.19
C TRP A 344 12.22 -1.64 -0.31
N GLY A 345 12.72 -0.58 -0.92
CA GLY A 345 12.99 -0.53 -2.36
C GLY A 345 11.79 -0.06 -3.19
N PRO A 346 11.85 -0.20 -4.52
CA PRO A 346 10.84 0.34 -5.44
C PRO A 346 9.41 -0.09 -5.11
N LEU A 347 8.41 0.69 -5.51
CA LEU A 347 6.99 0.45 -5.19
C LEU A 347 6.47 -0.92 -5.63
N TRP A 348 6.96 -1.45 -6.76
CA TRP A 348 6.59 -2.78 -7.24
C TRP A 348 7.10 -3.89 -6.31
N ALA A 349 8.05 -3.60 -5.43
CA ALA A 349 8.70 -4.60 -4.59
C ALA A 349 7.88 -5.02 -3.37
N HIS A 350 6.96 -4.17 -2.93
CA HIS A 350 6.13 -4.35 -1.73
C HIS A 350 4.66 -3.99 -2.01
N SER A 351 4.23 -4.10 -3.28
CA SER A 351 2.83 -3.90 -3.69
C SER A 351 1.95 -5.11 -3.40
N ALA A 352 0.65 -4.86 -3.20
CA ALA A 352 -0.35 -5.88 -2.93
C ALA A 352 -0.89 -6.63 -4.16
N PHE A 353 -0.44 -6.27 -5.37
CA PHE A 353 -0.89 -6.90 -6.63
C PHE A 353 -0.82 -8.44 -6.62
N PRO A 354 0.28 -9.08 -6.17
CA PRO A 354 0.36 -10.53 -6.14
C PRO A 354 -0.68 -11.13 -5.20
N PHE A 355 -0.83 -10.57 -4.00
CA PHE A 355 -1.75 -11.07 -2.98
C PHE A 355 -3.21 -11.00 -3.41
N GLU A 356 -3.61 -9.95 -4.13
CA GLU A 356 -4.95 -9.84 -4.70
C GLU A 356 -5.19 -10.89 -5.80
N ALA A 357 -4.17 -11.20 -6.60
CA ALA A 357 -4.23 -12.32 -7.56
C ALA A 357 -4.30 -13.68 -6.85
N GLY A 358 -3.60 -13.83 -5.72
CA GLY A 358 -3.66 -14.99 -4.83
C GLY A 358 -5.06 -15.19 -4.24
N ASN A 359 -5.67 -14.14 -3.70
CA ASN A 359 -7.06 -14.13 -3.26
C ASN A 359 -8.01 -14.60 -4.37
N GLY A 360 -7.82 -14.09 -5.59
CA GLY A 360 -8.59 -14.53 -6.76
C GLY A 360 -8.40 -16.00 -7.14
N SER A 361 -7.27 -16.60 -6.79
CA SER A 361 -6.97 -18.03 -7.01
C SER A 361 -7.59 -18.89 -5.91
N LEU A 362 -7.49 -18.46 -4.65
CA LEU A 362 -8.09 -19.14 -3.50
C LEU A 362 -9.62 -19.24 -3.60
N LYS A 363 -10.29 -18.25 -4.21
CA LYS A 363 -11.74 -18.30 -4.46
C LYS A 363 -12.19 -19.37 -5.45
N LYS A 364 -11.26 -19.94 -6.23
CA LYS A 364 -11.54 -20.95 -7.25
C LYS A 364 -11.22 -22.37 -6.78
N LEU A 365 -10.48 -22.50 -5.67
CA LEU A 365 -10.31 -23.75 -4.94
C LEU A 365 -11.62 -24.07 -4.22
#